data_AF-A0A413UF35-F1
#
_entry.id   AF-A0A413UF35-F1
#
_cell.length_a   1.000
_cell.length_b   1.000
_cell.length_c   1.000
_cell.angle_alpha   90.00
_cell.angle_beta   90.00
_cell.angle_gamma   90.00
#
_symmetry.space_group_name_H-M   'P 1'
#
loop_
_entity.id
_entity.type
_entity.pdbx_description
1 polymer ?
#
loop_
_entity_poly.entity_id
_entity_poly.type
_entity_poly.pdbx_seq_one_letter_code
_entity_poly.pdbx_strand_id
1 'polypeptide(L)'
;MSKMTLDAAIIHAKELSESQLVCKDCREEHKQLAEWLEELKRNKDKECETSAREMFEELGFRKCDGVYREDETLLYEKNICDGRDVLMVRFLHGMVRVTELASYVYNIDGKLMNAIYKQMEELGWLDSERKAIYHLTQFEYDLLNENKEIHEWYFKCFDELMRLKKQGHFRDVNIEKQIGEILLNCEVIK
;
A
#
# COMPACT_ATOMS: atom_id res chain seq x y z
N MET A 1 19.71 17.95 -8.76
CA MET A 1 18.74 19.03 -8.52
C MET A 1 17.94 18.64 -7.29
N SER A 2 18.00 19.43 -6.21
CA SER A 2 17.23 19.13 -5.00
C SER A 2 15.73 19.25 -5.32
N LYS A 3 14.94 18.25 -4.94
CA LYS A 3 13.50 18.22 -5.18
C LYS A 3 12.86 19.25 -4.24
N MET A 4 12.34 20.35 -4.78
CA MET A 4 11.72 21.42 -3.99
C MET A 4 10.48 20.87 -3.26
N THR A 5 10.41 21.04 -1.94
CA THR A 5 9.25 20.63 -1.14
C THR A 5 8.09 21.62 -1.31
N LEU A 6 6.86 21.20 -1.01
CA LEU A 6 5.68 22.06 -1.09
C LEU A 6 5.82 23.31 -0.20
N ASP A 7 6.37 23.15 1.00
CA ASP A 7 6.67 24.26 1.90
C ASP A 7 7.70 25.24 1.34
N ALA A 8 8.77 24.71 0.72
CA ALA A 8 9.77 25.56 0.08
C ALA A 8 9.18 26.34 -1.09
N ALA A 9 8.27 25.73 -1.86
CA ALA A 9 7.57 26.39 -2.97
C ALA A 9 6.63 27.50 -2.49
N ILE A 10 5.90 27.28 -1.38
CA ILE A 10 5.04 28.30 -0.76
C ILE A 10 5.88 29.49 -0.28
N ILE A 11 6.98 29.24 0.43
CA ILE A 11 7.88 30.28 0.94
C ILE A 11 8.42 31.13 -0.22
N HIS A 12 8.97 30.48 -1.25
CA HIS A 12 9.53 31.16 -2.41
C HIS A 12 8.51 32.00 -3.18
N ALA A 13 7.28 31.51 -3.35
CA ALA A 13 6.21 32.26 -3.99
C ALA A 13 5.82 33.52 -3.19
N LYS A 14 5.80 33.45 -1.85
CA LYS A 14 5.57 34.62 -0.99
C LYS A 14 6.70 35.64 -1.06
N GLU A 15 7.94 35.20 -1.02
CA GLU A 15 9.10 36.09 -1.11
C GLU A 15 9.10 36.88 -2.44
N LEU A 16 8.75 36.23 -3.54
CA LEU A 16 8.65 36.88 -4.85
C LEU A 16 7.45 37.82 -4.98
N SER A 17 6.34 37.55 -4.29
CA SER A 17 5.18 38.44 -4.30
C SER A 17 5.43 39.75 -3.53
N GLU A 18 6.32 39.73 -2.53
CA GLU A 18 6.68 40.91 -1.74
C GLU A 18 7.92 41.64 -2.27
N SER A 19 8.72 41.00 -3.12
CA SER A 19 9.97 41.57 -3.65
C SER A 19 9.75 42.79 -4.53
N GLN A 20 10.35 43.92 -4.17
CA GLN A 20 10.32 45.15 -4.97
C GLN A 20 11.11 45.06 -6.28
N LEU A 21 11.88 43.99 -6.49
CA LEU A 21 12.71 43.76 -7.68
C LEU A 21 11.91 43.20 -8.86
N VAL A 22 10.68 42.73 -8.63
CA VAL A 22 9.84 42.10 -9.65
C VAL A 22 8.72 43.05 -10.09
N CYS A 23 8.28 42.88 -11.34
CA CYS A 23 7.22 43.70 -11.92
C CYS A 23 5.91 43.56 -11.12
N LYS A 24 5.05 44.59 -11.16
CA LYS A 24 3.79 44.58 -10.40
C LYS A 24 2.91 43.38 -10.73
N ASP A 25 2.81 43.02 -12.01
CA ASP A 25 1.99 41.90 -12.48
C ASP A 25 2.58 40.57 -12.01
N CYS A 26 3.90 40.42 -12.10
CA CYS A 26 4.67 39.28 -11.61
C CYS A 26 4.43 39.04 -10.10
N ARG A 27 4.37 40.12 -9.30
CA ARG A 27 4.08 40.01 -7.86
C ARG A 27 2.67 39.50 -7.58
N GLU A 28 1.70 39.96 -8.36
CA GLU A 28 0.31 39.51 -8.21
C GLU A 28 0.15 38.05 -8.62
N GLU A 29 0.81 37.61 -9.70
CA GLU A 29 0.84 36.20 -10.11
C GLU A 29 1.47 35.31 -9.02
N HIS A 30 2.60 35.73 -8.44
CA HIS A 30 3.24 34.99 -7.36
C HIS A 30 2.41 34.97 -6.07
N LYS A 31 1.63 36.02 -5.80
CA LYS A 31 0.68 36.05 -4.69
C LYS A 31 -0.45 35.03 -4.89
N GLN A 32 -1.07 35.02 -6.07
CA GLN A 32 -2.10 34.03 -6.42
C GLN A 32 -1.55 32.60 -6.38
N LEU A 33 -0.32 32.39 -6.86
CA LEU A 33 0.35 31.10 -6.78
C LEU A 33 0.58 30.67 -5.33
N ALA A 34 1.02 31.58 -4.45
CA ALA A 34 1.20 31.27 -3.03
C ALA A 34 -0.12 30.89 -2.35
N GLU A 35 -1.20 31.64 -2.62
CA GLU A 35 -2.55 31.34 -2.11
C GLU A 35 -3.03 29.95 -2.56
N TRP A 36 -2.82 29.61 -3.84
CA TRP A 36 -3.19 28.31 -4.39
C TRP A 36 -2.36 27.16 -3.80
N LEU A 37 -1.04 27.35 -3.63
CA LEU A 37 -0.17 26.34 -3.02
C LEU A 37 -0.53 26.09 -1.54
N GLU A 38 -0.93 27.13 -0.80
CA GLU A 38 -1.46 26.95 0.56
C GLU A 38 -2.79 26.22 0.59
N GLU A 39 -3.68 26.49 -0.38
CA GLU A 39 -4.93 25.74 -0.50
C GLU A 39 -4.68 24.26 -0.82
N LEU A 40 -3.74 23.98 -1.72
CA LEU A 40 -3.30 22.63 -2.04
C LEU A 40 -2.71 21.93 -0.81
N LYS A 41 -1.93 22.64 0.00
CA LYS A 41 -1.44 22.13 1.30
C LYS A 41 -2.58 21.81 2.25
N ARG A 42 -3.51 22.74 2.47
CA ARG A 42 -4.68 22.52 3.34
C ARG A 42 -5.56 21.36 2.88
N ASN A 43 -5.73 21.18 1.58
CA ASN A 43 -6.51 20.08 1.02
C ASN A 43 -5.81 18.73 1.22
N LYS A 44 -4.47 18.68 1.05
CA LYS A 44 -3.67 17.51 1.39
C LYS A 44 -3.72 17.18 2.89
N ASP A 45 -3.65 18.19 3.74
CA ASP A 45 -3.68 18.02 5.19
C ASP A 45 -5.07 17.54 5.65
N LYS A 46 -6.16 18.01 5.03
CA LYS A 46 -7.53 17.50 5.26
C LYS A 46 -7.74 16.05 4.81
N GLU A 47 -7.16 15.66 3.67
CA GLU A 47 -7.11 14.24 3.28
C GLU A 47 -6.28 13.39 4.26
N CYS A 48 -5.43 14.02 5.08
CA CYS A 48 -4.60 13.38 6.09
C CYS A 48 -5.25 13.32 7.48
N GLU A 49 -6.26 14.15 7.77
CA GLU A 49 -6.98 14.17 9.06
C GLU A 49 -7.98 13.02 9.21
N THR A 50 -8.57 12.53 8.11
CA THR A 50 -9.46 11.37 8.16
C THR A 50 -8.63 10.09 8.30
N SER A 51 -8.81 9.38 9.41
CA SER A 51 -8.17 8.08 9.63
C SER A 51 -8.71 7.04 8.64
N ALA A 52 -7.91 6.03 8.30
CA ALA A 52 -8.35 4.93 7.46
C ALA A 52 -9.61 4.25 8.04
N ARG A 53 -9.68 4.15 9.36
CA ARG A 53 -10.86 3.66 10.09
C ARG A 53 -12.11 4.46 9.74
N GLU A 54 -12.07 5.78 9.81
CA GLU A 54 -13.21 6.63 9.48
C GLU A 54 -13.61 6.48 8.02
N MET A 55 -12.64 6.40 7.10
CA MET A 55 -12.92 6.13 5.68
C MET A 55 -13.64 4.78 5.47
N PHE A 56 -13.21 3.73 6.18
CA PHE A 56 -13.89 2.43 6.16
C PHE A 56 -15.31 2.51 6.75
N GLU A 57 -15.48 3.21 7.88
CA GLU A 57 -16.78 3.40 8.55
C GLU A 57 -17.77 4.17 7.65
N GLU A 58 -17.34 5.22 6.95
CA GLU A 58 -18.14 5.95 5.96
C GLU A 58 -18.59 5.07 4.79
N LEU A 59 -17.75 4.11 4.40
CA LEU A 59 -18.09 3.12 3.37
C LEU A 59 -19.00 2.01 3.90
N GLY A 60 -19.35 2.01 5.18
CA GLY A 60 -20.20 1.02 5.83
C GLY A 60 -19.46 -0.25 6.26
N PHE A 61 -18.13 -0.20 6.32
CA PHE A 61 -17.35 -1.26 6.93
C PHE A 61 -17.28 -1.08 8.44
N ARG A 62 -17.17 -2.20 9.14
CA ARG A 62 -16.91 -2.27 10.56
C ARG A 62 -15.55 -2.91 10.79
N LYS A 63 -14.75 -2.35 11.68
CA LYS A 63 -13.51 -2.97 12.14
C LYS A 63 -13.84 -4.16 13.05
N CYS A 64 -13.16 -5.28 12.82
CA CYS A 64 -13.25 -6.46 13.65
C CYS A 64 -12.10 -6.47 14.66
N ASP A 65 -12.44 -6.46 15.95
CA ASP A 65 -11.45 -6.49 17.04
C ASP A 65 -10.91 -7.91 17.31
N GLY A 66 -11.52 -8.92 16.68
CA GLY A 66 -11.04 -10.30 16.71
C GLY A 66 -10.11 -10.57 15.53
N VAL A 67 -8.84 -10.80 15.82
CA VAL A 67 -7.90 -11.33 14.84
C VAL A 67 -8.10 -12.85 14.77
N TYR A 68 -8.46 -13.40 13.60
CA TYR A 68 -8.75 -14.83 13.46
C TYR A 68 -7.49 -15.70 13.36
N ARG A 69 -6.35 -15.10 13.02
CA ARG A 69 -5.05 -15.78 12.88
C ARG A 69 -3.98 -14.93 13.52
N GLU A 70 -3.01 -15.53 14.23
CA GLU A 70 -1.94 -14.81 14.94
C GLU A 70 -1.20 -13.76 14.09
N ASP A 71 -1.22 -13.93 12.77
CA ASP A 71 -0.56 -13.08 11.80
C ASP A 71 -1.41 -11.95 11.19
N GLU A 72 -2.75 -12.00 11.31
CA GLU A 72 -3.63 -10.96 10.76
C GLU A 72 -3.45 -9.66 11.55
N THR A 73 -3.14 -8.55 10.86
CA THR A 73 -2.88 -7.26 11.52
C THR A 73 -4.18 -6.49 11.75
N LEU A 74 -5.06 -6.47 10.74
CA LEU A 74 -6.36 -5.79 10.80
C LEU A 74 -7.38 -6.47 9.88
N LEU A 75 -8.66 -6.36 10.25
CA LEU A 75 -9.80 -6.84 9.47
C LEU A 75 -10.93 -5.80 9.50
N TYR A 76 -11.44 -5.48 8.31
CA TYR A 76 -12.67 -4.73 8.10
C TYR A 76 -13.69 -5.61 7.38
N GLU A 77 -14.94 -5.53 7.76
CA GLU A 77 -16.02 -6.27 7.10
C GLU A 77 -17.24 -5.39 6.82
N LYS A 78 -17.93 -5.67 5.72
CA LYS A 78 -19.15 -4.98 5.30
C LYS A 78 -20.15 -5.99 4.75
N ASN A 79 -21.38 -5.91 5.24
CA ASN A 79 -22.49 -6.66 4.65
C ASN A 79 -22.82 -6.11 3.26
N ILE A 80 -22.92 -7.01 2.29
CA ILE A 80 -23.35 -6.72 0.92
C ILE A 80 -24.52 -7.64 0.55
N CYS A 81 -25.14 -7.42 -0.61
CA CYS A 81 -26.26 -8.23 -1.12
C CYS A 81 -27.43 -8.39 -0.12
N ASP A 82 -27.81 -7.29 0.53
CA ASP A 82 -28.85 -7.22 1.57
C ASP A 82 -28.55 -8.08 2.82
N GLY A 83 -27.27 -8.24 3.17
CA GLY A 83 -26.82 -9.00 4.34
C GLY A 83 -26.68 -10.50 4.10
N ARG A 84 -26.73 -10.94 2.84
CA ARG A 84 -26.51 -12.34 2.46
C ARG A 84 -25.04 -12.67 2.24
N ASP A 85 -24.19 -11.67 2.12
CA ASP A 85 -22.75 -11.84 1.95
C ASP A 85 -21.98 -10.75 2.70
N VAL A 86 -20.71 -11.04 2.99
CA VAL A 86 -19.79 -10.17 3.72
C VAL A 86 -18.53 -9.97 2.90
N LEU A 87 -18.28 -8.71 2.54
CA LEU A 87 -17.02 -8.27 1.98
C LEU A 87 -16.02 -8.03 3.12
N MET A 88 -14.86 -8.66 3.04
CA MET A 88 -13.80 -8.54 4.04
C MET A 88 -12.54 -7.95 3.42
N VAL A 89 -11.94 -6.97 4.08
CA VAL A 89 -10.62 -6.41 3.76
C VAL A 89 -9.67 -6.75 4.90
N ARG A 90 -8.65 -7.56 4.60
CA ARG A 90 -7.66 -8.06 5.56
C ARG A 90 -6.30 -7.48 5.24
N PHE A 91 -5.61 -7.06 6.29
CA PHE A 91 -4.23 -6.59 6.24
C PHE A 91 -3.36 -7.65 6.91
N LEU A 92 -2.52 -8.34 6.12
CA LEU A 92 -1.69 -9.47 6.54
C LEU A 92 -0.28 -9.29 5.95
N HIS A 93 0.75 -9.21 6.79
CA HIS A 93 2.16 -9.26 6.36
C HIS A 93 2.55 -8.34 5.18
N GLY A 94 2.08 -7.09 5.15
CA GLY A 94 2.38 -6.19 4.03
C GLY A 94 1.54 -6.43 2.77
N MET A 95 0.54 -7.30 2.84
CA MET A 95 -0.44 -7.59 1.79
C MET A 95 -1.85 -7.19 2.22
N VAL A 96 -2.64 -6.76 1.24
CA VAL A 96 -4.07 -6.51 1.41
C VAL A 96 -4.83 -7.58 0.66
N ARG A 97 -5.75 -8.24 1.35
CA ARG A 97 -6.63 -9.26 0.77
C ARG A 97 -8.07 -8.80 0.87
N VAL A 98 -8.76 -8.74 -0.26
CA VAL A 98 -10.19 -8.43 -0.35
C VAL A 98 -10.92 -9.70 -0.74
N THR A 99 -11.85 -10.19 0.09
CA THR A 99 -12.61 -11.42 -0.15
C THR A 99 -14.10 -11.21 0.07
N GLU A 100 -14.90 -11.90 -0.73
CA GLU A 100 -16.35 -12.04 -0.60
C GLU A 100 -16.67 -13.53 -0.37
N LEU A 101 -17.62 -13.88 0.52
CA LEU A 101 -17.86 -15.30 0.86
C LEU A 101 -18.53 -16.07 -0.27
N ALA A 102 -19.39 -15.46 -1.09
CA ALA A 102 -20.08 -16.15 -2.17
C ALA A 102 -19.27 -16.22 -3.49
N SER A 103 -17.98 -15.87 -3.47
CA SER A 103 -17.06 -16.00 -4.61
C SER A 103 -17.50 -15.26 -5.88
N TYR A 104 -18.24 -14.15 -5.74
CA TYR A 104 -18.57 -13.29 -6.86
C TYR A 104 -17.40 -12.35 -7.22
N VAL A 105 -17.46 -11.77 -8.43
CA VAL A 105 -16.52 -10.74 -8.85
C VAL A 105 -16.97 -9.41 -8.24
N TYR A 106 -16.25 -8.94 -7.22
CA TYR A 106 -16.48 -7.64 -6.59
C TYR A 106 -15.60 -6.56 -7.23
N ASN A 107 -16.22 -5.49 -7.72
CA ASN A 107 -15.49 -4.32 -8.22
C ASN A 107 -15.11 -3.40 -7.05
N ILE A 108 -13.82 -3.15 -6.89
CA ILE A 108 -13.32 -2.18 -5.91
C ILE A 108 -13.38 -0.79 -6.53
N ASP A 109 -14.13 0.13 -5.92
CA ASP A 109 -14.18 1.53 -6.35
C ASP A 109 -12.98 2.34 -5.83
N GLY A 110 -12.80 3.55 -6.36
CA GLY A 110 -11.71 4.43 -5.94
C GLY A 110 -11.75 4.84 -4.47
N LYS A 111 -12.93 4.85 -3.83
CA LYS A 111 -13.05 5.23 -2.42
C LYS A 111 -12.53 4.10 -1.52
N LEU A 112 -12.91 2.87 -1.81
CA LEU A 112 -12.40 1.70 -1.10
C LEU A 112 -10.90 1.54 -1.31
N MET A 113 -10.40 1.79 -2.53
CA MET A 113 -8.96 1.83 -2.79
C MET A 113 -8.25 2.89 -1.93
N ASN A 114 -8.79 4.11 -1.84
CA ASN A 114 -8.19 5.16 -1.01
C ASN A 114 -8.17 4.81 0.47
N ALA A 115 -9.25 4.22 1.01
CA ALA A 115 -9.28 3.73 2.39
C ALA A 115 -8.22 2.65 2.65
N ILE A 116 -8.04 1.73 1.69
CA ILE A 116 -6.98 0.71 1.73
C ILE A 116 -5.60 1.36 1.74
N TYR A 117 -5.33 2.30 0.82
CA TYR A 117 -4.05 3.00 0.75
C TYR A 117 -3.75 3.75 2.04
N LYS A 118 -4.73 4.47 2.60
CA LYS A 118 -4.58 5.17 3.87
C LYS A 118 -4.23 4.21 4.99
N GLN A 119 -4.88 3.03 5.03
CA GLN A 119 -4.56 2.03 6.03
C GLN A 119 -3.13 1.48 5.88
N MET A 120 -2.67 1.27 4.65
CA MET A 120 -1.29 0.85 4.38
C MET A 120 -0.28 1.91 4.83
N GLU A 121 -0.60 3.19 4.63
CA GLU A 121 0.19 4.32 5.14
C GLU A 121 0.30 4.29 6.66
N GLU A 122 -0.84 4.19 7.37
CA GLU A 122 -0.90 4.14 8.84
C GLU A 122 -0.16 2.94 9.44
N LEU A 123 -0.14 1.81 8.71
CA LEU A 123 0.62 0.62 9.10
C LEU A 123 2.13 0.73 8.80
N GLY A 124 2.57 1.82 8.17
CA GLY A 124 3.97 2.01 7.76
C GLY A 124 4.40 1.11 6.61
N TRP A 125 3.47 0.61 5.80
CA TRP A 125 3.77 -0.32 4.71
C TRP A 125 4.21 0.37 3.41
N LEU A 126 4.03 1.69 3.33
CA LEU A 126 4.32 2.47 2.13
C LEU A 126 5.74 3.04 2.09
N ASP A 127 6.56 2.83 3.13
CA ASP A 127 7.93 3.33 3.15
C ASP A 127 8.84 2.51 2.21
N SER A 128 9.48 3.26 1.30
CA SER A 128 10.15 2.78 0.09
C SER A 128 11.54 2.14 0.28
N GLU A 129 11.97 1.87 1.51
CA GLU A 129 13.18 1.08 1.76
C GLU A 129 12.81 -0.40 1.98
N ARG A 130 12.17 -1.02 0.99
CA ARG A 130 12.07 -2.50 0.96
C ARG A 130 13.49 -3.06 0.84
N LYS A 131 14.11 -3.39 1.97
CA LYS A 131 15.29 -4.26 1.99
C LYS A 131 14.84 -5.64 1.55
N ALA A 132 15.47 -6.16 0.50
CA ALA A 132 15.29 -7.54 0.11
C ALA A 132 15.60 -8.45 1.30
N ILE A 133 14.62 -9.28 1.65
CA ILE A 133 14.73 -10.27 2.73
C ILE A 133 15.28 -11.59 2.16
N TYR A 134 14.93 -11.88 0.90
CA TYR A 134 15.27 -13.12 0.22
C TYR A 134 16.10 -12.84 -1.03
N HIS A 135 17.07 -13.70 -1.32
CA HIS A 135 17.89 -13.63 -2.52
C HIS A 135 17.62 -14.87 -3.36
N LEU A 136 16.96 -14.64 -4.49
CA LEU A 136 16.61 -15.72 -5.41
C LEU A 136 17.52 -15.65 -6.62
N THR A 137 18.02 -16.79 -7.07
CA THR A 137 18.57 -16.89 -8.42
C THR A 137 17.47 -16.67 -9.45
N GLN A 138 17.84 -16.30 -10.69
CA GLN A 138 16.86 -16.14 -11.77
C GLN A 138 15.98 -17.40 -11.95
N PHE A 139 16.58 -18.60 -11.88
CA PHE A 139 15.87 -19.87 -11.96
C PHE A 139 14.81 -20.02 -10.86
N GLU A 140 15.18 -19.70 -9.61
CA GLU A 140 14.28 -19.80 -8.46
C GLU A 140 13.13 -18.80 -8.54
N TYR A 141 13.42 -17.57 -8.97
CA TYR A 141 12.40 -16.55 -9.19
C TYR A 141 11.42 -16.97 -10.29
N ASP A 142 11.93 -17.43 -11.43
CA ASP A 142 11.10 -17.84 -12.56
C ASP A 142 10.18 -19.01 -12.17
N LEU A 143 10.71 -20.00 -11.43
CA LEU A 143 9.94 -21.14 -10.96
C LEU A 143 8.78 -20.73 -10.03
N LEU A 144 9.00 -19.77 -9.13
CA LEU A 144 7.95 -19.28 -8.22
C LEU A 144 6.97 -18.33 -8.92
N ASN A 145 7.41 -17.60 -9.94
CA ASN A 145 6.62 -16.59 -10.62
C ASN A 145 5.85 -17.11 -11.85
N GLU A 146 6.13 -18.33 -12.30
CA GLU A 146 5.50 -18.95 -13.49
C GLU A 146 3.98 -19.13 -13.32
N ASN A 147 3.53 -19.60 -12.16
CA ASN A 147 2.12 -19.76 -11.85
C ASN A 147 1.69 -18.74 -10.79
N LYS A 148 0.72 -17.87 -11.09
CA LYS A 148 0.22 -16.91 -10.09
C LYS A 148 -0.70 -17.55 -9.05
N GLU A 149 -1.31 -18.69 -9.35
CA GLU A 149 -2.20 -19.39 -8.41
C GLU A 149 -1.45 -19.94 -7.20
N ILE A 150 -0.15 -20.25 -7.34
CA ILE A 150 0.66 -20.75 -6.22
C ILE A 150 1.04 -19.64 -5.23
N HIS A 151 0.87 -18.36 -5.60
CA HIS A 151 1.28 -17.21 -4.77
C HIS A 151 0.50 -17.14 -3.45
N GLU A 152 -0.69 -17.71 -3.40
CA GLU A 152 -1.54 -17.76 -2.21
C GLU A 152 -1.18 -18.90 -1.24
N TRP A 153 -0.33 -19.84 -1.68
CA TRP A 153 0.04 -21.02 -0.91
C TRP A 153 1.36 -20.81 -0.19
N TYR A 154 1.49 -21.47 0.97
CA TYR A 154 2.74 -21.50 1.72
C TYR A 154 3.80 -22.29 0.95
N PHE A 155 5.05 -21.84 0.97
CA PHE A 155 6.15 -22.50 0.28
C PHE A 155 6.26 -23.98 0.66
N LYS A 156 6.09 -24.31 1.96
CA LYS A 156 6.12 -25.69 2.46
C LYS A 156 5.04 -26.62 1.89
N CYS A 157 3.98 -26.08 1.26
CA CYS A 157 2.92 -26.88 0.67
C CYS A 157 3.32 -27.58 -0.63
N PHE A 158 4.48 -27.27 -1.20
CA PHE A 158 4.96 -27.87 -2.45
C PHE A 158 6.16 -28.76 -2.18
N ASP A 159 5.95 -30.08 -2.31
CA ASP A 159 6.99 -31.09 -2.09
C ASP A 159 8.19 -30.90 -3.03
N GLU A 160 7.96 -30.47 -4.28
CA GLU A 160 9.00 -30.16 -5.26
C GLU A 160 9.90 -29.01 -4.79
N LEU A 161 9.33 -27.92 -4.29
CA LEU A 161 10.07 -26.78 -3.77
C LEU A 161 10.88 -27.16 -2.52
N MET A 162 10.29 -27.99 -1.65
CA MET A 162 10.97 -28.51 -0.47
C MET A 162 12.14 -29.45 -0.82
N ARG A 163 12.03 -30.24 -1.90
CA ARG A 163 13.14 -31.06 -2.42
C ARG A 163 14.25 -30.19 -2.99
N LEU A 164 13.93 -29.18 -3.79
CA LEU A 164 14.91 -28.23 -4.33
C LEU A 164 15.63 -27.49 -3.20
N LYS A 165 14.90 -27.08 -2.15
CA LYS A 165 15.51 -26.44 -0.97
C LYS A 165 16.53 -27.35 -0.28
N LYS A 166 16.23 -28.65 -0.14
CA LYS A 166 17.19 -29.65 0.39
C LYS A 166 18.42 -29.83 -0.49
N GLN A 167 18.31 -29.56 -1.80
CA GLN A 167 19.41 -29.60 -2.75
C GLN A 167 20.25 -28.31 -2.75
N GLY A 168 19.89 -27.31 -1.95
CA GLY A 168 20.64 -26.06 -1.78
C GLY A 168 20.07 -24.86 -2.53
N HIS A 169 18.89 -25.01 -3.15
CA HIS A 169 18.12 -23.89 -3.69
C HIS A 169 17.35 -23.14 -2.59
N PHE A 170 16.87 -21.94 -2.88
CA PHE A 170 16.01 -21.14 -1.99
C PHE A 170 16.61 -20.98 -0.58
N ARG A 171 17.92 -20.71 -0.47
CA ARG A 171 18.69 -20.91 0.78
C ARG A 171 18.11 -20.13 1.96
N ASP A 172 17.84 -18.84 1.75
CA ASP A 172 17.35 -17.90 2.75
C ASP A 172 15.82 -17.79 2.81
N VAL A 173 15.09 -18.52 1.94
CA VAL A 173 13.62 -18.52 1.95
C VAL A 173 13.05 -19.14 3.22
N ASN A 174 12.14 -18.42 3.86
CA ASN A 174 11.33 -18.94 4.97
C ASN A 174 10.17 -19.79 4.42
N ILE A 175 10.19 -21.11 4.70
CA ILE A 175 9.21 -22.07 4.17
C ILE A 175 7.79 -21.89 4.75
N GLU A 176 7.68 -21.19 5.88
CA GLU A 176 6.42 -20.87 6.56
C GLU A 176 5.73 -19.64 5.96
N LYS A 177 6.28 -19.06 4.88
CA LYS A 177 5.71 -17.89 4.19
C LYS A 177 5.03 -18.26 2.88
N GLN A 178 4.07 -17.44 2.47
CA GLN A 178 3.41 -17.56 1.18
C GLN A 178 4.38 -17.21 0.04
N ILE A 179 4.24 -17.87 -1.10
CA ILE A 179 5.10 -17.63 -2.27
C ILE A 179 5.01 -16.18 -2.74
N GLY A 180 3.82 -15.58 -2.73
CA GLY A 180 3.63 -14.16 -3.08
C GLY A 180 4.40 -13.22 -2.14
N GLU A 181 4.43 -13.52 -0.83
CA GLU A 181 5.20 -12.72 0.15
C GLU A 181 6.71 -12.84 -0.08
N ILE A 182 7.18 -14.03 -0.46
CA ILE A 182 8.59 -14.25 -0.79
C ILE A 182 8.98 -13.44 -2.02
N LEU A 183 8.18 -13.50 -3.09
CA LEU A 183 8.43 -12.76 -4.34
C LEU A 183 8.37 -11.23 -4.16
N LEU A 184 7.48 -10.74 -3.30
CA LEU A 184 7.38 -9.30 -3.00
C LEU A 184 8.61 -8.76 -2.26
N ASN A 185 9.32 -9.62 -1.51
CA ASN A 185 10.43 -9.25 -0.66
C ASN A 185 11.77 -9.86 -1.13
N CYS A 186 11.86 -10.31 -2.39
CA CYS A 186 13.08 -10.87 -2.93
C CYS A 186 13.89 -9.89 -3.80
N GLU A 187 15.20 -10.09 -3.82
CA GLU A 187 16.11 -9.57 -4.83
C GLU A 187 16.57 -10.74 -5.72
N VAL A 188 16.54 -10.52 -7.04
CA VAL A 188 17.02 -11.52 -8.01
C VAL A 188 18.52 -11.34 -8.21
N ILE A 189 19.31 -12.28 -7.71
CA ILE A 189 20.76 -12.30 -7.85
C ILE A 189 21.16 -13.00 -9.16
N LYS A 190 22.20 -12.46 -9.80
CA LYS A 190 22.79 -12.99 -11.04
C LYS A 190 23.87 -14.03 -10.76
#